data_AF-A0A2V3TUK1-F1
#
_entry.id   AF-A0A2V3TUK1-F1
#
_cell.length_a   1.000
_cell.length_b   1.000
_cell.length_c   1.000
_cell.angle_alpha   90.00
_cell.angle_beta   90.00
_cell.angle_gamma   90.00
#
_symmetry.space_group_name_H-M   'P 1'
#
loop_
_entity.id
_entity.type
_entity.pdbx_description
1 polymer ?
#
loop_
_entity_poly.entity_id
_entity_poly.type
_entity_poly.pdbx_seq_one_letter_code
_entity_poly.pdbx_strand_id
1 'polypeptide(L)'
;MFKNGKLFVPPPRDGSDFKELFKTLAAAGAGRSSDNDGFPAGPWTPELLAEAISQIEANSVGVDQRTVQLWFQDNEKGVSPANIRWLARIFGCDDPVATREWQIELGAAQSRLSAKRREWKKDASGTAQPVPHTPRTIPLEYPAEPAHDIPSRARRHSSLATRSAALFAEGSPLNLPASVFAGIAALGFLAYVLGIHNVTYSRADGVTKQVGFLWTANWTSVFMVLLPLFFAIVTAVVTFWKNEGRPQLPGHRDRIDSDTAWTRNVEATSYSYWAVLTICVLFAGLLQWIGVSLIPLMEGGGDYATDWDSIAIVHPEIISVPEAAVFTGIAYLYMSICFYMFFVGLILLYTVTHDFWTIRKAESVQPETEHERRLSEVGRTVMHGIFRCSVLGMLIAIVMKVQSAYLTSAGENVVAWLVDDMTSALAGRNDLYAGTDYRRPTHYSSLLVAVSSCFVFLYGAIRLRTKRRSDVPFWRMSAAVTSLVAGYLLIDVVTGFSILLAIGVLLAVFGLFNRDLRDAHRSAGWG
;
A
#
# COMPACT_ATOMS: atom_id res chain seq x y z
N MET A 1 -50.74 -18.89 10.22
CA MET A 1 -51.68 -18.35 9.21
C MET A 1 -51.11 -18.69 7.85
N PHE A 2 -51.90 -19.02 6.83
CA PHE A 2 -51.36 -19.27 5.49
C PHE A 2 -51.52 -18.02 4.61
N LYS A 3 -50.46 -17.64 3.90
CA LYS A 3 -50.48 -16.64 2.83
C LYS A 3 -49.88 -17.27 1.58
N ASN A 4 -50.55 -17.13 0.43
CA ASN A 4 -50.10 -17.70 -0.85
C ASN A 4 -49.75 -19.20 -0.77
N GLY A 5 -50.54 -19.99 -0.03
CA GLY A 5 -50.30 -21.43 0.17
C GLY A 5 -49.07 -21.78 1.03
N LYS A 6 -48.43 -20.78 1.64
CA LYS A 6 -47.21 -20.93 2.47
C LYS A 6 -47.48 -20.53 3.92
N LEU A 7 -46.78 -21.17 4.85
CA LEU A 7 -46.92 -20.89 6.29
C LEU A 7 -46.37 -19.50 6.61
N PHE A 8 -47.25 -18.56 6.93
CA PHE A 8 -46.89 -17.21 7.33
C PHE A 8 -46.81 -17.09 8.86
N VAL A 9 -45.67 -16.56 9.32
CA VAL A 9 -45.42 -16.13 10.69
C VAL A 9 -45.20 -14.62 10.66
N PRO A 10 -45.92 -13.81 11.47
CA PRO A 10 -45.72 -12.37 11.51
C PRO A 10 -44.41 -12.00 12.22
N PRO A 11 -43.76 -10.87 11.86
CA PRO A 11 -42.55 -10.41 12.55
C PRO A 11 -42.84 -10.10 14.03
N PRO A 12 -42.12 -10.72 14.99
CA PRO A 12 -42.41 -10.57 16.42
C PRO A 12 -42.07 -9.19 17.00
N ARG A 13 -41.13 -8.45 16.37
CA ARG A 13 -40.63 -7.13 16.83
C ARG A 13 -40.20 -7.11 18.31
N ASP A 14 -39.68 -8.22 18.79
CA ASP A 14 -39.30 -8.49 20.18
C ASP A 14 -37.88 -8.03 20.53
N GLY A 15 -37.12 -7.54 19.55
CA GLY A 15 -35.74 -7.11 19.74
C GLY A 15 -34.70 -8.22 19.61
N SER A 16 -35.10 -9.45 19.26
CA SER A 16 -34.20 -10.59 19.05
C SER A 16 -33.12 -10.30 18.01
N ASP A 17 -31.91 -10.85 18.18
CA ASP A 17 -30.87 -10.72 17.16
C ASP A 17 -31.15 -11.63 15.95
N PHE A 18 -30.41 -11.43 14.84
CA PHE A 18 -30.68 -12.18 13.60
C PHE A 18 -30.62 -13.69 13.80
N LYS A 19 -29.74 -14.21 14.68
CA LYS A 19 -29.57 -15.66 14.85
C LYS A 19 -30.74 -16.28 15.60
N GLU A 20 -31.20 -15.61 16.65
CA GLU A 20 -32.37 -16.02 17.42
C GLU A 20 -33.65 -16.00 16.57
N LEU A 21 -33.83 -14.90 15.83
CA LEU A 21 -34.98 -14.72 14.95
C LEU A 21 -34.98 -15.75 13.80
N PHE A 22 -33.82 -15.97 13.16
CA PHE A 22 -33.68 -16.93 12.08
C PHE A 22 -33.91 -18.37 12.54
N LYS A 23 -33.36 -18.78 13.70
CA LYS A 23 -33.57 -20.13 14.27
C LYS A 23 -35.05 -20.39 14.51
N THR A 24 -35.78 -19.42 15.08
CA THR A 24 -37.22 -19.54 15.35
C THR A 24 -38.02 -19.71 14.07
N LEU A 25 -37.74 -18.91 13.03
CA LEU A 25 -38.43 -18.99 11.74
C LEU A 25 -38.10 -20.26 10.96
N ALA A 26 -36.83 -20.68 11.00
CA ALA A 26 -36.38 -21.91 10.38
C ALA A 26 -37.03 -23.13 11.03
N ALA A 27 -37.08 -23.18 12.37
CA ALA A 27 -37.73 -24.25 13.13
C ALA A 27 -39.25 -24.28 12.89
N ALA A 28 -39.88 -23.11 12.78
CA ALA A 28 -41.31 -23.01 12.48
C ALA A 28 -41.66 -23.38 11.04
N GLY A 29 -40.69 -23.44 10.12
CA GLY A 29 -40.94 -23.68 8.69
C GLY A 29 -41.61 -22.50 7.99
N ALA A 30 -41.40 -21.26 8.46
CA ALA A 30 -42.01 -20.06 7.89
C ALA A 30 -41.67 -19.92 6.39
N GLY A 31 -42.66 -19.68 5.53
CA GLY A 31 -42.48 -19.55 4.08
C GLY A 31 -42.48 -20.87 3.30
N ARG A 32 -42.61 -22.03 3.95
CA ARG A 32 -42.76 -23.32 3.25
C ARG A 32 -44.21 -23.54 2.80
N SER A 33 -44.39 -24.15 1.63
CA SER A 33 -45.70 -24.60 1.13
C SER A 33 -46.26 -25.69 2.03
N SER A 34 -47.58 -25.70 2.26
CA SER A 34 -48.25 -26.85 2.89
C SER A 34 -48.29 -28.04 1.94
N ASP A 35 -48.23 -29.26 2.49
CA ASP A 35 -48.53 -30.47 1.72
C ASP A 35 -50.03 -30.50 1.32
N ASN A 36 -50.40 -31.36 0.38
CA ASN A 36 -51.77 -31.48 -0.16
C ASN A 36 -52.84 -31.78 0.92
N ASP A 37 -52.42 -32.25 2.09
CA ASP A 37 -53.29 -32.53 3.26
C ASP A 37 -53.35 -31.38 4.29
N GLY A 38 -52.77 -30.20 3.99
CA GLY A 38 -52.87 -29.00 4.84
C GLY A 38 -51.93 -28.96 6.05
N PHE A 39 -50.99 -29.91 6.17
CA PHE A 39 -49.98 -29.93 7.23
C PHE A 39 -48.72 -29.12 6.82
N PRO A 40 -48.05 -28.44 7.79
CA PRO A 40 -46.82 -27.70 7.53
C PRO A 40 -45.67 -28.67 7.17
N ALA A 41 -44.92 -28.37 6.10
CA ALA A 41 -43.90 -29.25 5.51
C ALA A 41 -42.64 -29.52 6.38
N GLY A 42 -42.67 -29.15 7.67
CA GLY A 42 -41.57 -29.29 8.62
C GLY A 42 -40.58 -28.10 8.61
N PRO A 43 -39.53 -28.13 9.44
CA PRO A 43 -38.56 -27.05 9.56
C PRO A 43 -37.72 -26.88 8.29
N TRP A 44 -37.12 -25.70 8.11
CA TRP A 44 -36.11 -25.50 7.06
C TRP A 44 -34.81 -26.24 7.39
N THR A 45 -34.28 -26.99 6.42
CA THR A 45 -32.88 -27.44 6.42
C THR A 45 -32.02 -26.51 5.56
N PRO A 46 -30.69 -26.44 5.77
CA PRO A 46 -29.80 -25.64 4.94
C PRO A 46 -29.93 -25.94 3.43
N GLU A 47 -30.11 -27.21 3.09
CA GLU A 47 -30.28 -27.72 1.72
C GLU A 47 -31.56 -27.15 1.10
N LEU A 48 -32.69 -27.35 1.77
CA LEU A 48 -34.01 -26.92 1.29
C LEU A 48 -34.09 -25.40 1.15
N LEU A 49 -33.48 -24.66 2.09
CA LEU A 49 -33.50 -23.20 2.07
C LEU A 49 -32.59 -22.63 0.97
N ALA A 50 -31.43 -23.24 0.74
CA ALA A 50 -30.54 -22.85 -0.36
C ALA A 50 -31.19 -23.08 -1.73
N GLU A 51 -31.87 -24.22 -1.88
CA GLU A 51 -32.65 -24.53 -3.09
C GLU A 51 -33.81 -23.53 -3.28
N ALA A 52 -34.59 -23.26 -2.23
CA ALA A 52 -35.71 -22.31 -2.30
C ALA A 52 -35.27 -20.89 -2.67
N ILE A 53 -34.12 -20.42 -2.17
CA ILE A 53 -33.55 -19.11 -2.54
C ILE A 53 -33.07 -19.11 -4.01
N SER A 54 -32.53 -20.23 -4.48
CA SER A 54 -32.00 -20.36 -5.84
C SER A 54 -33.10 -20.51 -6.89
N GLN A 55 -34.29 -20.98 -6.51
CA GLN A 55 -35.46 -21.06 -7.38
C GLN A 55 -36.21 -19.72 -7.54
N ILE A 56 -35.81 -18.66 -6.85
CA ILE A 56 -36.38 -17.32 -7.05
C ILE A 56 -35.88 -16.78 -8.39
N GLU A 57 -36.78 -16.59 -9.36
CA GLU A 57 -36.47 -16.17 -10.74
C GLU A 57 -35.62 -14.88 -10.82
N ALA A 58 -35.78 -13.98 -9.86
CA ALA A 58 -35.00 -12.75 -9.73
C ALA A 58 -33.56 -12.95 -9.20
N ASN A 59 -33.15 -14.18 -8.87
CA ASN A 59 -31.84 -14.54 -8.32
C ASN A 59 -31.05 -15.42 -9.30
N SER A 60 -30.48 -14.83 -10.35
CA SER A 60 -29.70 -15.54 -11.38
C SER A 60 -28.39 -16.18 -10.89
N VAL A 61 -27.92 -15.83 -9.68
CA VAL A 61 -26.65 -16.29 -9.09
C VAL A 61 -26.88 -17.45 -8.12
N GLY A 62 -28.09 -17.63 -7.61
CA GLY A 62 -28.39 -18.58 -6.55
C GLY A 62 -27.73 -18.22 -5.21
N VAL A 63 -27.86 -19.11 -4.23
CA VAL A 63 -27.08 -19.04 -2.98
C VAL A 63 -26.44 -20.39 -2.72
N ASP A 64 -25.13 -20.37 -2.49
CA ASP A 64 -24.35 -21.56 -2.16
C ASP A 64 -24.80 -22.19 -0.82
N GLN A 65 -24.96 -23.51 -0.81
CA GLN A 65 -25.43 -24.28 0.36
C GLN A 65 -24.51 -24.09 1.57
N ARG A 66 -23.18 -24.00 1.37
CA ARG A 66 -22.23 -23.80 2.47
C ARG A 66 -22.41 -22.44 3.13
N THR A 67 -22.85 -21.44 2.36
CA THR A 67 -23.22 -20.12 2.89
C THR A 67 -24.47 -20.20 3.77
N VAL A 68 -25.49 -20.96 3.38
CA VAL A 68 -26.71 -21.16 4.17
C VAL A 68 -26.44 -21.97 5.45
N GLN A 69 -25.58 -23.00 5.38
CA GLN A 69 -25.15 -23.77 6.55
C GLN A 69 -24.57 -22.88 7.65
N LEU A 70 -23.80 -21.83 7.29
CA LEU A 70 -23.28 -20.87 8.26
C LEU A 70 -24.37 -20.07 8.98
N TRP A 71 -25.58 -19.93 8.41
CA TRP A 71 -26.69 -19.23 9.04
C TRP A 71 -27.32 -20.06 10.15
N PHE A 72 -27.41 -21.38 9.96
CA PHE A 72 -27.91 -22.34 10.95
C PHE A 72 -26.94 -22.61 12.10
N GLN A 73 -25.63 -22.46 11.86
CA GLN A 73 -24.63 -22.60 12.91
C GLN A 73 -24.70 -21.49 13.96
N ASP A 74 -24.39 -21.86 15.20
CA ASP A 74 -24.27 -20.90 16.31
C ASP A 74 -22.93 -20.15 16.21
N ASN A 75 -22.95 -19.07 15.44
CA ASN A 75 -21.79 -18.23 15.18
C ASN A 75 -22.21 -16.76 15.12
N GLU A 76 -21.23 -15.86 15.13
CA GLU A 76 -21.46 -14.42 15.03
C GLU A 76 -21.56 -13.91 13.58
N LYS A 77 -21.64 -14.80 12.60
CA LYS A 77 -21.72 -14.43 11.19
C LYS A 77 -23.18 -14.15 10.84
N GLY A 78 -23.47 -12.89 10.53
CA GLY A 78 -24.76 -12.50 9.98
C GLY A 78 -24.84 -12.66 8.46
N VAL A 79 -25.88 -12.08 7.88
CA VAL A 79 -26.27 -12.30 6.48
C VAL A 79 -26.11 -11.02 5.64
N SER A 80 -25.74 -11.19 4.36
CA SER A 80 -25.57 -10.07 3.45
C SER A 80 -26.92 -9.37 3.15
N PRO A 81 -26.92 -8.07 2.80
CA PRO A 81 -28.15 -7.36 2.45
C PRO A 81 -28.91 -7.99 1.27
N ALA A 82 -28.20 -8.60 0.32
CA ALA A 82 -28.81 -9.32 -0.79
C ALA A 82 -29.59 -10.54 -0.30
N ASN A 83 -28.99 -11.33 0.58
CA ASN A 83 -29.61 -12.55 1.13
C ASN A 83 -30.74 -12.23 2.13
N ILE A 84 -30.68 -11.09 2.83
CA ILE A 84 -31.81 -10.60 3.64
C ILE A 84 -33.04 -10.35 2.77
N ARG A 85 -32.87 -9.81 1.56
CA ARG A 85 -34.01 -9.60 0.64
C ARG A 85 -34.64 -10.92 0.21
N TRP A 86 -33.83 -11.94 -0.05
CA TRP A 86 -34.33 -13.27 -0.43
C TRP A 86 -35.03 -13.98 0.72
N LEU A 87 -34.45 -13.93 1.93
CA LEU A 87 -35.09 -14.46 3.13
C LEU A 87 -36.41 -13.74 3.44
N ALA A 88 -36.44 -12.41 3.29
CA ALA A 88 -37.66 -11.63 3.49
C ALA A 88 -38.76 -12.03 2.51
N ARG A 89 -38.41 -12.34 1.26
CA ARG A 89 -39.36 -12.83 0.26
C ARG A 89 -39.91 -14.22 0.59
N ILE A 90 -39.06 -15.11 1.08
CA ILE A 90 -39.46 -16.46 1.53
C ILE A 90 -40.37 -16.36 2.76
N PHE A 91 -39.95 -15.68 3.83
CA PHE A 91 -40.74 -15.55 5.06
C PHE A 91 -41.98 -14.68 4.89
N GLY A 92 -41.95 -13.75 3.92
CA GLY A 92 -43.10 -12.98 3.46
C GLY A 92 -44.07 -13.76 2.57
N CYS A 93 -43.82 -15.04 2.29
CA CYS A 93 -44.66 -15.88 1.42
C CYS A 93 -44.92 -15.28 0.03
N ASP A 94 -43.94 -14.57 -0.54
CA ASP A 94 -44.07 -13.80 -1.80
C ASP A 94 -45.14 -12.68 -1.78
N ASP A 95 -45.73 -12.37 -0.63
CA ASP A 95 -46.63 -11.22 -0.46
C ASP A 95 -45.80 -9.92 -0.37
N PRO A 96 -46.02 -8.91 -1.24
CA PRO A 96 -45.19 -7.70 -1.26
C PRO A 96 -45.18 -6.93 0.06
N VAL A 97 -46.32 -6.91 0.77
CA VAL A 97 -46.45 -6.19 2.05
C VAL A 97 -45.70 -6.94 3.15
N ALA A 98 -45.97 -8.24 3.32
CA ALA A 98 -45.26 -9.06 4.30
C ALA A 98 -43.76 -9.16 4.02
N THR A 99 -43.35 -9.19 2.75
CA THR A 99 -41.93 -9.18 2.35
C THR A 99 -41.25 -7.90 2.83
N ARG A 100 -41.88 -6.74 2.66
CA ARG A 100 -41.33 -5.47 3.12
C ARG A 100 -41.21 -5.41 4.63
N GLU A 101 -42.21 -5.90 5.36
CA GLU A 101 -42.18 -5.99 6.82
C GLU A 101 -41.05 -6.90 7.31
N TRP A 102 -40.90 -8.08 6.69
CA TRP A 102 -39.81 -9.00 6.99
C TRP A 102 -38.44 -8.44 6.63
N GLN A 103 -38.32 -7.68 5.55
CA GLN A 103 -37.06 -7.04 5.17
C GLN A 103 -36.62 -5.99 6.20
N ILE A 104 -37.57 -5.22 6.75
CA ILE A 104 -37.30 -4.25 7.80
C ILE A 104 -36.86 -4.97 9.08
N GLU A 105 -37.60 -6.00 9.52
CA GLU A 105 -37.28 -6.71 10.77
C GLU A 105 -35.95 -7.46 10.68
N LEU A 106 -35.70 -8.21 9.60
CA LEU A 106 -34.42 -8.92 9.41
C LEU A 106 -33.24 -7.94 9.31
N GLY A 107 -33.44 -6.77 8.68
CA GLY A 107 -32.43 -5.71 8.64
C GLY A 107 -32.12 -5.12 10.02
N ALA A 108 -33.15 -4.92 10.85
CA ALA A 108 -33.02 -4.47 12.23
C ALA A 108 -32.31 -5.54 13.10
N ALA A 109 -32.71 -6.80 13.00
CA ALA A 109 -32.11 -7.93 13.71
C ALA A 109 -30.63 -8.13 13.34
N GLN A 110 -30.26 -7.96 12.06
CA GLN A 110 -28.88 -7.98 11.59
C GLN A 110 -28.05 -6.81 12.15
N SER A 111 -28.67 -5.65 12.31
CA SER A 111 -28.03 -4.48 12.93
C SER A 111 -27.77 -4.71 14.42
N ARG A 112 -28.71 -5.34 15.13
CA ARG A 112 -28.55 -5.77 16.53
C ARG A 112 -27.42 -6.79 16.70
N LEU A 113 -27.36 -7.83 15.87
CA LEU A 113 -26.24 -8.81 15.86
C LEU A 113 -24.89 -8.12 15.62
N SER A 114 -24.86 -7.14 14.70
CA SER A 114 -23.64 -6.38 14.40
C SER A 114 -23.21 -5.47 15.56
N ALA A 115 -24.17 -4.92 16.33
CA ALA A 115 -23.91 -4.13 17.53
C ALA A 115 -23.36 -5.01 18.67
N LYS A 116 -24.02 -6.14 18.95
CA LYS A 116 -23.58 -7.15 19.94
C LYS A 116 -22.15 -7.64 19.68
N ARG A 117 -21.82 -7.88 18.40
CA ARG A 117 -20.44 -8.22 17.98
C ARG A 117 -19.42 -7.12 18.24
N ARG A 118 -19.81 -5.85 18.16
CA ARG A 118 -18.93 -4.70 18.45
C ARG A 118 -18.71 -4.56 19.95
N GLU A 119 -19.72 -4.82 20.76
CA GLU A 119 -19.64 -4.81 22.23
C GLU A 119 -18.73 -5.93 22.72
N TRP A 120 -18.94 -7.17 22.27
CA TRP A 120 -18.05 -8.29 22.61
C TRP A 120 -16.59 -8.06 22.20
N LYS A 121 -16.35 -7.41 21.06
CA LYS A 121 -14.98 -7.04 20.65
C LYS A 121 -14.37 -5.95 21.53
N LYS A 122 -15.18 -5.03 22.08
CA LYS A 122 -14.72 -4.03 23.04
C LYS A 122 -14.43 -4.65 24.40
N ASP A 123 -15.27 -5.58 24.85
CA ASP A 123 -15.09 -6.30 26.12
C ASP A 123 -13.88 -7.23 26.06
N ALA A 124 -13.65 -7.91 24.93
CA ALA A 124 -12.47 -8.73 24.69
C ALA A 124 -11.17 -7.91 24.56
N SER A 125 -11.27 -6.62 24.23
CA SER A 125 -10.12 -5.70 24.13
C SER A 125 -9.97 -4.76 25.34
N GLY A 126 -10.70 -5.00 26.43
CA GLY A 126 -10.94 -4.00 27.48
C GLY A 126 -10.66 -4.46 28.91
N THR A 127 -9.42 -4.81 29.26
CA THR A 127 -8.93 -4.61 30.64
C THR A 127 -8.46 -3.16 30.80
N ALA A 128 -9.43 -2.24 30.86
CA ALA A 128 -9.24 -0.88 31.38
C ALA A 128 -10.61 -0.31 31.73
N GLN A 129 -10.92 -0.26 33.03
CA GLN A 129 -12.12 0.37 33.56
C GLN A 129 -12.12 1.88 33.25
N PRO A 130 -13.28 2.48 32.92
CA PRO A 130 -13.48 3.92 33.03
C PRO A 130 -14.03 4.28 34.41
N VAL A 131 -13.40 5.27 35.03
CA VAL A 131 -13.86 5.97 36.24
C VAL A 131 -15.18 6.70 35.96
N PRO A 132 -16.21 6.61 36.83
CA PRO A 132 -17.47 7.32 36.64
C PRO A 132 -17.49 8.69 37.34
N HIS A 133 -18.37 9.56 36.80
CA HIS A 133 -19.03 10.74 37.40
C HIS A 133 -18.54 12.13 36.98
N THR A 134 -19.40 12.83 36.23
CA THR A 134 -19.82 14.20 36.54
C THR A 134 -21.30 14.41 36.16
N PRO A 135 -22.08 15.22 36.90
CA PRO A 135 -23.55 15.15 36.91
C PRO A 135 -24.24 15.95 35.80
N ARG A 136 -25.41 15.44 35.43
CA ARG A 136 -26.50 16.04 34.63
C ARG A 136 -26.73 17.53 34.93
N THR A 137 -26.61 18.37 33.91
CA THR A 137 -27.24 19.69 33.82
C THR A 137 -28.55 19.60 33.02
N ILE A 138 -29.58 20.28 33.53
CA ILE A 138 -30.97 20.32 33.08
C ILE A 138 -31.06 21.01 31.70
N PRO A 139 -31.84 20.50 30.72
CA PRO A 139 -32.05 21.21 29.46
C PRO A 139 -33.05 22.36 29.65
N LEU A 140 -32.61 23.59 29.36
CA LEU A 140 -33.49 24.73 29.09
C LEU A 140 -34.05 24.58 27.66
N GLU A 141 -35.36 24.57 27.57
CA GLU A 141 -36.16 24.43 26.36
C GLU A 141 -36.17 25.77 25.60
N TYR A 142 -35.53 25.82 24.43
CA TYR A 142 -35.66 26.91 23.47
C TYR A 142 -36.25 26.37 22.14
N PRO A 143 -37.07 27.15 21.42
CA PRO A 143 -37.88 26.65 20.32
C PRO A 143 -37.04 26.21 19.11
N ALA A 144 -37.44 25.09 18.50
CA ALA A 144 -36.78 24.44 17.38
C ALA A 144 -36.72 25.34 16.12
N GLU A 145 -35.51 25.66 15.67
CA GLU A 145 -35.26 26.06 14.28
C GLU A 145 -35.24 24.82 13.37
N PRO A 146 -35.70 24.94 12.10
CA PRO A 146 -35.89 23.82 11.21
C PRO A 146 -34.55 23.14 10.87
N ALA A 147 -34.53 21.82 11.06
CA ALA A 147 -33.40 20.95 10.82
C ALA A 147 -32.78 21.20 9.44
N HIS A 148 -31.55 21.70 9.42
CA HIS A 148 -30.66 21.52 8.28
C HIS A 148 -30.51 20.03 8.03
N ASP A 149 -30.85 19.60 6.81
CA ASP A 149 -30.60 18.25 6.30
C ASP A 149 -29.12 17.92 6.48
N ILE A 150 -28.78 17.19 7.55
CA ILE A 150 -27.49 16.55 7.69
C ILE A 150 -27.49 15.44 6.63
N PRO A 151 -26.66 15.52 5.57
CA PRO A 151 -26.61 14.45 4.60
C PRO A 151 -26.18 13.20 5.35
N SER A 152 -27.06 12.19 5.33
CA SER A 152 -26.79 10.86 5.86
C SER A 152 -25.36 10.47 5.53
N ARG A 153 -24.56 10.15 6.56
CA ARG A 153 -23.15 9.81 6.49
C ARG A 153 -22.99 8.64 5.52
N ALA A 154 -22.81 8.96 4.24
CA ALA A 154 -22.60 8.00 3.19
C ALA A 154 -21.45 7.12 3.63
N ARG A 155 -21.68 5.81 3.62
CA ARG A 155 -20.71 4.78 3.96
C ARG A 155 -19.48 5.03 3.07
N ARG A 156 -18.47 5.74 3.57
CA ARG A 156 -17.23 6.00 2.83
C ARG A 156 -16.60 4.65 2.54
N HIS A 157 -16.75 4.18 1.30
CA HIS A 157 -16.00 3.04 0.82
C HIS A 157 -14.53 3.42 0.92
N SER A 158 -13.76 2.69 1.75
CA SER A 158 -12.32 2.93 1.89
C SER A 158 -11.67 2.77 0.52
N SER A 159 -11.23 3.86 -0.10
CA SER A 159 -10.56 3.81 -1.39
C SER A 159 -9.19 3.16 -1.27
N LEU A 160 -8.64 2.66 -2.39
CA LEU A 160 -7.26 2.16 -2.44
C LEU A 160 -6.29 3.24 -1.93
N ALA A 161 -6.49 4.50 -2.32
CA ALA A 161 -5.68 5.63 -1.88
C ALA A 161 -5.72 5.81 -0.36
N THR A 162 -6.90 5.76 0.24
CA THR A 162 -7.06 5.89 1.70
C THR A 162 -6.37 4.75 2.45
N ARG A 163 -6.49 3.51 1.95
CA ARG A 163 -5.83 2.34 2.57
C ARG A 163 -4.32 2.39 2.46
N SER A 164 -3.79 2.74 1.28
CA SER A 164 -2.35 2.82 1.06
C SER A 164 -1.75 4.00 1.84
N ALA A 165 -2.45 5.13 1.93
CA ALA A 165 -2.03 6.26 2.76
C ALA A 165 -2.05 5.92 4.27
N ALA A 166 -3.02 5.11 4.72
CA ALA A 166 -3.07 4.67 6.12
C ALA A 166 -1.82 3.89 6.54
N LEU A 167 -1.22 3.09 5.64
CA LEU A 167 0.04 2.38 5.93
C LEU A 167 1.23 3.30 6.26
N PHE A 168 1.17 4.56 5.84
CA PHE A 168 2.19 5.59 6.11
C PHE A 168 1.81 6.55 7.24
N ALA A 169 0.56 6.54 7.68
CA ALA A 169 0.02 7.58 8.57
C ALA A 169 -0.65 7.02 9.83
N GLU A 170 -0.96 5.72 9.86
CA GLU A 170 -1.63 5.04 10.96
C GLU A 170 -0.72 3.93 11.50
N GLY A 171 -0.60 3.85 12.84
CA GLY A 171 0.23 2.86 13.51
C GLY A 171 1.68 3.32 13.75
N SER A 172 2.54 2.36 14.08
CA SER A 172 3.95 2.63 14.39
C SER A 172 4.72 2.97 13.11
N PRO A 173 5.59 4.01 13.11
CA PRO A 173 6.41 4.38 11.95
C PRO A 173 7.39 3.28 11.53
N LEU A 174 7.59 2.27 12.38
CA LEU A 174 8.46 1.13 12.12
C LEU A 174 7.77 0.00 11.31
N ASN A 175 6.43 -0.06 11.29
CA ASN A 175 5.70 -1.21 10.76
C ASN A 175 6.00 -1.49 9.28
N LEU A 176 5.94 -0.46 8.44
CA LEU A 176 6.18 -0.61 7.00
C LEU A 176 7.67 -0.91 6.68
N PRO A 177 8.66 -0.16 7.22
CA PRO A 177 10.07 -0.52 7.09
C PRO A 177 10.41 -1.94 7.56
N ALA A 178 9.88 -2.35 8.71
CA ALA A 178 10.12 -3.68 9.27
C ALA A 178 9.48 -4.79 8.43
N SER A 179 8.29 -4.55 7.85
CA SER A 179 7.62 -5.53 6.98
C SER A 179 8.40 -5.78 5.69
N VAL A 180 9.00 -4.73 5.12
CA VAL A 180 9.87 -4.83 3.94
C VAL A 180 11.14 -5.58 4.30
N PHE A 181 11.81 -5.20 5.40
CA PHE A 181 12.98 -5.91 5.88
C PHE A 181 12.70 -7.41 6.15
N ALA A 182 11.57 -7.72 6.79
CA ALA A 182 11.15 -9.09 7.06
C ALA A 182 10.90 -9.88 5.75
N GLY A 183 10.32 -9.25 4.73
CA GLY A 183 10.08 -9.87 3.43
C GLY A 183 11.38 -10.25 2.71
N ILE A 184 12.37 -9.35 2.64
CA ILE A 184 13.67 -9.68 2.04
C ILE A 184 14.44 -10.71 2.87
N ALA A 185 14.34 -10.67 4.20
CA ALA A 185 14.95 -11.69 5.07
C ALA A 185 14.32 -13.07 4.82
N ALA A 186 12.99 -13.15 4.69
CA ALA A 186 12.29 -14.39 4.37
C ALA A 186 12.70 -14.93 2.99
N LEU A 187 12.83 -14.07 1.97
CA LEU A 187 13.38 -14.46 0.68
C LEU A 187 14.82 -14.97 0.78
N GLY A 188 15.65 -14.32 1.60
CA GLY A 188 17.02 -14.77 1.86
C GLY A 188 17.09 -16.14 2.53
N PHE A 189 16.23 -16.42 3.52
CA PHE A 189 16.12 -17.75 4.12
C PHE A 189 15.64 -18.79 3.10
N LEU A 190 14.67 -18.45 2.26
CA LEU A 190 14.18 -19.35 1.22
C LEU A 190 15.27 -19.63 0.17
N ALA A 191 16.03 -18.61 -0.25
CA ALA A 191 17.19 -18.77 -1.13
C ALA A 191 18.29 -19.65 -0.50
N TYR A 192 18.46 -19.58 0.82
CA TYR A 192 19.38 -20.46 1.54
C TYR A 192 18.92 -21.91 1.49
N VAL A 193 17.65 -22.17 1.79
CA VAL A 193 17.05 -23.51 1.73
C VAL A 193 17.13 -24.11 0.33
N LEU A 194 16.94 -23.29 -0.70
CA LEU A 194 17.02 -23.70 -2.11
C LEU A 194 18.46 -23.77 -2.67
N GLY A 195 19.49 -23.44 -1.89
CA GLY A 195 20.89 -23.51 -2.33
C GLY A 195 21.36 -22.39 -3.27
N ILE A 196 20.50 -21.43 -3.62
CA ILE A 196 20.80 -20.35 -4.60
C ILE A 196 21.37 -19.06 -3.98
N HIS A 197 21.53 -19.03 -2.65
CA HIS A 197 21.97 -17.83 -1.92
C HIS A 197 23.40 -17.36 -2.25
N ASN A 198 24.32 -18.29 -2.53
CA ASN A 198 25.74 -18.02 -2.75
C ASN A 198 26.30 -18.90 -3.87
N VAL A 199 26.01 -18.52 -5.13
CA VAL A 199 26.40 -19.27 -6.33
C VAL A 199 27.31 -18.43 -7.21
N THR A 200 28.28 -19.10 -7.85
CA THR A 200 29.13 -18.53 -8.90
C THR A 200 28.87 -19.20 -10.23
N TYR A 201 28.87 -18.42 -11.31
CA TYR A 201 28.67 -18.90 -12.67
C TYR A 201 29.90 -18.57 -13.52
N SER A 202 30.46 -19.56 -14.21
CA SER A 202 31.57 -19.35 -15.14
C SER A 202 31.04 -19.21 -16.56
N ARG A 203 31.20 -18.02 -17.13
CA ARG A 203 30.77 -17.69 -18.49
C ARG A 203 31.76 -18.25 -19.51
N ALA A 204 31.30 -18.41 -20.76
CA ALA A 204 32.09 -18.99 -21.85
C ALA A 204 33.40 -18.24 -22.18
N ASP A 205 33.54 -16.98 -21.77
CA ASP A 205 34.75 -16.16 -21.89
C ASP A 205 35.77 -16.40 -20.76
N GLY A 206 35.49 -17.33 -19.84
CA GLY A 206 36.35 -17.68 -18.71
C GLY A 206 36.16 -16.79 -17.47
N VAL A 207 35.24 -15.81 -17.50
CA VAL A 207 34.95 -14.96 -16.34
C VAL A 207 33.99 -15.69 -15.39
N THR A 208 34.41 -15.84 -14.13
CA THR A 208 33.54 -16.35 -13.05
C THR A 208 32.83 -15.18 -12.35
N LYS A 209 31.51 -15.17 -12.44
CA LYS A 209 30.63 -14.14 -11.86
C LYS A 209 30.01 -14.63 -10.56
N GLN A 210 29.92 -13.75 -9.57
CA GLN A 210 29.03 -13.97 -8.42
C GLN A 210 27.59 -13.63 -8.79
N VAL A 211 26.71 -14.64 -8.74
CA VAL A 211 25.30 -14.57 -9.17
C VAL A 211 24.32 -15.04 -8.10
N GLY A 212 24.78 -15.49 -6.94
CA GLY A 212 23.89 -15.88 -5.85
C GLY A 212 23.02 -14.72 -5.36
N PHE A 213 21.83 -15.05 -4.83
CA PHE A 213 20.83 -14.06 -4.39
C PHE A 213 21.37 -12.98 -3.44
N LEU A 214 22.34 -13.31 -2.58
CA LEU A 214 22.96 -12.36 -1.65
C LEU A 214 23.93 -11.38 -2.33
N TRP A 215 24.48 -11.75 -3.49
CA TRP A 215 25.43 -10.93 -4.24
C TRP A 215 24.77 -10.00 -5.23
N THR A 216 23.46 -10.16 -5.45
CA THR A 216 22.68 -9.25 -6.29
C THR A 216 22.47 -7.93 -5.56
N ALA A 217 23.29 -6.93 -5.89
CA ALA A 217 23.39 -5.67 -5.14
C ALA A 217 22.05 -4.91 -5.07
N ASN A 218 21.24 -5.01 -6.13
CA ASN A 218 19.89 -4.43 -6.17
C ASN A 218 18.94 -5.11 -5.17
N TRP A 219 19.01 -6.42 -4.93
CA TRP A 219 18.12 -7.06 -3.96
C TRP A 219 18.54 -6.76 -2.52
N THR A 220 19.82 -6.93 -2.22
CA THR A 220 20.32 -6.71 -0.86
C THR A 220 20.25 -5.23 -0.47
N SER A 221 20.83 -4.33 -1.26
CA SER A 221 20.90 -2.91 -0.88
C SER A 221 19.53 -2.22 -0.92
N VAL A 222 18.71 -2.49 -1.95
CA VAL A 222 17.41 -1.80 -2.10
C VAL A 222 16.44 -2.24 -1.02
N PHE A 223 16.25 -3.55 -0.81
CA PHE A 223 15.21 -4.03 0.10
C PHE A 223 15.65 -4.11 1.55
N MET A 224 16.94 -4.32 1.86
CA MET A 224 17.39 -4.35 3.26
C MET A 224 17.62 -2.95 3.84
N VAL A 225 18.00 -1.97 3.02
CA VAL A 225 18.46 -0.66 3.50
C VAL A 225 17.68 0.50 2.90
N LEU A 226 17.74 0.68 1.58
CA LEU A 226 17.28 1.92 0.94
C LEU A 226 15.76 2.11 1.02
N LEU A 227 14.97 1.07 0.71
CA LEU A 227 13.51 1.12 0.80
C LEU A 227 13.00 1.25 2.23
N PRO A 228 13.46 0.46 3.21
CA PRO A 228 13.08 0.68 4.61
C PRO A 228 13.36 2.10 5.09
N LEU A 229 14.52 2.67 4.75
CA LEU A 229 14.87 4.04 5.10
C LEU A 229 13.97 5.06 4.38
N PHE A 230 13.67 4.84 3.10
CA PHE A 230 12.74 5.66 2.34
C PHE A 230 11.35 5.68 2.99
N PHE A 231 10.81 4.51 3.35
CA PHE A 231 9.51 4.40 3.99
C PHE A 231 9.46 5.05 5.36
N ALA A 232 10.53 4.92 6.15
CA ALA A 232 10.63 5.60 7.45
C ALA A 232 10.57 7.13 7.29
N ILE A 233 11.28 7.68 6.31
CA ILE A 233 11.30 9.14 6.07
C ILE A 233 9.97 9.63 5.51
N VAL A 234 9.36 8.92 4.55
CA VAL A 234 8.03 9.29 4.03
C VAL A 234 7.01 9.27 5.17
N THR A 235 7.02 8.23 6.01
CA THR A 235 6.15 8.12 7.18
C THR A 235 6.36 9.31 8.12
N ALA A 236 7.60 9.67 8.43
CA ALA A 236 7.92 10.84 9.26
C ALA A 236 7.40 12.15 8.65
N VAL A 237 7.54 12.35 7.33
CA VAL A 237 7.07 13.56 6.64
C VAL A 237 5.53 13.63 6.62
N VAL A 238 4.85 12.52 6.31
CA VAL A 238 3.39 12.45 6.26
C VAL A 238 2.78 12.63 7.64
N THR A 239 3.35 11.98 8.67
CA THR A 239 2.90 12.14 10.06
C THR A 239 3.16 13.55 10.59
N PHE A 240 4.33 14.13 10.32
CA PHE A 240 4.62 15.53 10.62
C PHE A 240 3.60 16.46 9.95
N TRP A 241 3.34 16.27 8.64
CA TRP A 241 2.38 17.10 7.92
C TRP A 241 0.99 17.04 8.57
N LYS A 242 0.47 15.83 8.83
CA LYS A 242 -0.87 15.66 9.41
C LYS A 242 -1.00 16.19 10.84
N ASN A 243 -0.01 15.93 11.69
CA ASN A 243 -0.13 16.16 13.13
C ASN A 243 0.38 17.54 13.56
N GLU A 244 1.37 18.10 12.85
CA GLU A 244 2.07 19.31 13.28
C GLU A 244 2.06 20.39 12.19
N GLY A 245 2.56 20.09 11.00
CA GLY A 245 2.76 21.07 9.94
C GLY A 245 1.46 21.71 9.45
N ARG A 246 0.44 20.89 9.16
CA ARG A 246 -0.85 21.35 8.62
C ARG A 246 -1.72 22.09 9.65
N PRO A 247 -1.88 21.62 10.91
CA PRO A 247 -2.65 22.35 11.93
C PRO A 247 -2.04 23.68 12.36
N GLN A 248 -0.72 23.87 12.19
CA GLN A 248 -0.06 25.15 12.46
C GLN A 248 -0.39 26.24 11.45
N LEU A 249 -1.04 25.91 10.32
CA LEU A 249 -1.43 26.86 9.29
C LEU A 249 -2.86 27.39 9.53
N PRO A 250 -3.12 28.70 9.33
CA PRO A 250 -4.43 29.32 9.45
C PRO A 250 -5.52 28.63 8.63
N GLY A 251 -6.77 28.74 9.09
CA GLY A 251 -7.95 28.15 8.43
C GLY A 251 -8.27 26.70 8.81
N HIS A 252 -7.43 26.02 9.59
CA HIS A 252 -7.67 24.64 10.06
C HIS A 252 -7.46 24.48 11.58
N ARG A 253 -8.12 25.34 12.38
CA ARG A 253 -8.06 25.26 13.85
C ARG A 253 -8.78 24.01 14.39
N ASP A 254 -9.73 23.45 13.65
CA ASP A 254 -10.35 22.18 14.01
C ASP A 254 -9.61 21.00 13.37
N ARG A 255 -9.17 20.06 14.21
CA ARG A 255 -8.46 18.83 13.82
C ARG A 255 -9.34 17.95 12.95
N ILE A 256 -10.65 17.91 13.19
CA ILE A 256 -11.60 17.08 12.44
C ILE A 256 -11.72 17.58 10.99
N ASP A 257 -11.82 18.90 10.82
CA ASP A 257 -11.83 19.53 9.49
C ASP A 257 -10.50 19.33 8.78
N SER A 258 -9.39 19.38 9.52
CA SER A 258 -8.06 19.13 8.99
C SER A 258 -7.89 17.70 8.43
N ASP A 259 -8.27 16.69 9.22
CA ASP A 259 -8.20 15.29 8.80
C ASP A 259 -9.16 14.97 7.65
N THR A 260 -10.33 15.59 7.64
CA THR A 260 -11.31 15.44 6.56
C THR A 260 -10.80 16.06 5.25
N ALA A 261 -10.17 17.23 5.31
CA ALA A 261 -9.57 17.88 4.16
C ALA A 261 -8.36 17.10 3.62
N TRP A 262 -7.50 16.59 4.50
CA TRP A 262 -6.40 15.70 4.10
C TRP A 262 -6.91 14.45 3.38
N THR A 263 -7.92 13.79 3.93
CA THR A 263 -8.51 12.59 3.33
C THR A 263 -9.07 12.88 1.94
N ARG A 264 -9.75 14.03 1.77
CA ARG A 264 -10.27 14.47 0.48
C ARG A 264 -9.16 14.73 -0.54
N ASN A 265 -8.02 15.30 -0.12
CA ASN A 265 -6.88 15.53 -1.01
C ASN A 265 -6.24 14.21 -1.46
N VAL A 266 -6.12 13.22 -0.56
CA VAL A 266 -5.66 11.87 -0.92
C VAL A 266 -6.63 11.21 -1.91
N GLU A 267 -7.93 11.29 -1.65
CA GLU A 267 -8.97 10.76 -2.55
C GLU A 267 -8.97 11.44 -3.93
N ALA A 268 -8.68 12.74 -4.01
CA ALA A 268 -8.55 13.46 -5.29
C ALA A 268 -7.43 12.88 -6.18
N THR A 269 -6.41 12.26 -5.57
CA THR A 269 -5.31 11.59 -6.28
C THR A 269 -5.52 10.09 -6.50
N SER A 270 -6.73 9.55 -6.23
CA SER A 270 -7.03 8.10 -6.25
C SER A 270 -6.70 7.40 -7.57
N TYR A 271 -6.86 8.09 -8.71
CA TYR A 271 -6.49 7.55 -10.01
C TYR A 271 -5.00 7.17 -10.08
N SER A 272 -4.11 8.01 -9.54
CA SER A 272 -2.67 7.76 -9.52
C SER A 272 -2.32 6.49 -8.73
N TYR A 273 -3.02 6.20 -7.63
CA TYR A 273 -2.81 4.97 -6.85
C TYR A 273 -3.18 3.72 -7.66
N TRP A 274 -4.30 3.76 -8.39
CA TRP A 274 -4.69 2.66 -9.26
C TRP A 274 -3.75 2.49 -10.45
N ALA A 275 -3.35 3.58 -11.09
CA ALA A 275 -2.41 3.55 -12.21
C ALA A 275 -1.07 2.90 -11.78
N VAL A 276 -0.53 3.32 -10.63
CA VAL A 276 0.71 2.77 -10.09
C VAL A 276 0.54 1.31 -9.64
N LEU A 277 -0.60 0.93 -9.05
CA LEU A 277 -0.87 -0.48 -8.70
C LEU A 277 -0.82 -1.36 -9.95
N THR A 278 -1.48 -0.92 -11.02
CA THR A 278 -1.47 -1.63 -12.30
C THR A 278 -0.05 -1.71 -12.86
N ILE A 279 0.67 -0.60 -12.95
CA ILE A 279 2.04 -0.61 -13.48
C ILE A 279 2.97 -1.51 -12.65
N CYS A 280 2.90 -1.44 -11.32
CA CYS A 280 3.79 -2.22 -10.47
C CYS A 280 3.43 -3.70 -10.46
N VAL A 281 2.17 -4.05 -10.17
CA VAL A 281 1.78 -5.46 -9.96
C VAL A 281 1.56 -6.19 -11.28
N LEU A 282 0.86 -5.57 -12.25
CA LEU A 282 0.59 -6.22 -13.54
C LEU A 282 1.81 -6.16 -14.45
N PHE A 283 2.38 -4.98 -14.72
CA PHE A 283 3.47 -4.87 -15.68
C PHE A 283 4.82 -5.28 -15.09
N ALA A 284 5.27 -4.63 -14.02
CA ALA A 284 6.59 -4.90 -13.44
C ALA A 284 6.66 -6.20 -12.61
N GLY A 285 5.52 -6.65 -12.07
CA GLY A 285 5.41 -7.92 -11.34
C GLY A 285 5.13 -9.07 -12.30
N LEU A 286 3.88 -9.19 -12.74
CA LEU A 286 3.40 -10.36 -13.48
C LEU A 286 4.01 -10.48 -14.89
N LEU A 287 3.87 -9.46 -15.74
CA LEU A 287 4.33 -9.54 -17.13
C LEU A 287 5.85 -9.60 -17.23
N GLN A 288 6.56 -8.84 -16.39
CA GLN A 288 8.02 -8.89 -16.33
C GLN A 288 8.50 -10.26 -15.84
N TRP A 289 7.89 -10.84 -14.81
CA TRP A 289 8.23 -12.19 -14.36
C TRP A 289 8.01 -13.23 -15.46
N ILE A 290 6.88 -13.16 -16.16
CA ILE A 290 6.57 -14.06 -17.27
C ILE A 290 7.65 -13.96 -18.36
N GLY A 291 7.95 -12.75 -18.82
CA GLY A 291 8.85 -12.54 -19.96
C GLY A 291 10.35 -12.61 -19.66
N VAL A 292 10.77 -12.28 -18.44
CA VAL A 292 12.20 -12.23 -18.06
C VAL A 292 12.65 -13.48 -17.34
N SER A 293 11.78 -14.15 -16.57
CA SER A 293 12.17 -15.32 -15.78
C SER A 293 11.43 -16.59 -16.20
N LEU A 294 10.09 -16.61 -16.24
CA LEU A 294 9.33 -17.84 -16.45
C LEU A 294 9.53 -18.47 -17.83
N ILE A 295 9.35 -17.69 -18.92
CA ILE A 295 9.52 -18.21 -20.29
C ILE A 295 10.96 -18.69 -20.50
N PRO A 296 12.01 -17.91 -20.18
CA PRO A 296 13.39 -18.39 -20.31
C PRO A 296 13.69 -19.67 -19.51
N LEU A 297 13.15 -19.79 -18.30
CA LEU A 297 13.29 -21.00 -17.47
C LEU A 297 12.64 -22.23 -18.12
N MET A 298 11.49 -22.06 -18.78
CA MET A 298 10.77 -23.15 -19.45
C MET A 298 11.38 -23.54 -20.79
N GLU A 299 11.91 -22.58 -21.54
CA GLU A 299 12.49 -22.80 -22.86
C GLU A 299 13.97 -23.18 -22.82
N GLY A 300 14.62 -23.08 -21.65
CA GLY A 300 16.03 -23.46 -21.46
C GLY A 300 17.03 -22.41 -21.96
N GLY A 301 16.62 -21.14 -22.07
CA GLY A 301 17.50 -20.04 -22.49
C GLY A 301 16.78 -18.73 -22.75
N GLY A 302 17.55 -17.64 -22.94
CA GLY A 302 17.05 -16.32 -23.30
C GLY A 302 18.19 -15.30 -23.49
N ASP A 303 17.89 -14.16 -24.12
CA ASP A 303 18.85 -13.05 -24.32
C ASP A 303 19.07 -12.21 -23.05
N TYR A 304 19.23 -12.87 -21.90
CA TYR A 304 19.50 -12.24 -20.60
C TYR A 304 20.78 -12.82 -19.98
N ALA A 305 21.53 -11.99 -19.26
CA ALA A 305 22.69 -12.45 -18.52
C ALA A 305 22.25 -13.37 -17.37
N THR A 306 22.94 -14.50 -17.17
CA THR A 306 22.64 -15.45 -16.10
C THR A 306 22.79 -14.80 -14.73
N ASP A 307 21.75 -14.89 -13.92
CA ASP A 307 21.69 -14.46 -12.51
C ASP A 307 21.05 -15.60 -11.68
N TRP A 308 20.85 -15.40 -10.37
CA TRP A 308 20.19 -16.42 -9.50
C TRP A 308 18.80 -16.84 -10.02
N ASP A 309 18.13 -15.99 -10.78
CA ASP A 309 16.77 -16.23 -11.30
C ASP A 309 16.73 -17.20 -12.49
N SER A 310 17.88 -17.44 -13.12
CA SER A 310 18.05 -18.24 -14.32
C SER A 310 19.11 -19.35 -14.14
N ILE A 311 19.66 -19.48 -12.92
CA ILE A 311 20.71 -20.46 -12.61
C ILE A 311 20.27 -21.91 -12.85
N ALA A 312 18.97 -22.20 -12.74
CA ALA A 312 18.39 -23.53 -13.00
C ALA A 312 18.61 -24.01 -14.45
N ILE A 313 18.82 -23.09 -15.39
CA ILE A 313 19.08 -23.41 -16.81
C ILE A 313 20.48 -23.99 -16.98
N VAL A 314 21.45 -23.45 -16.24
CA VAL A 314 22.87 -23.80 -16.37
C VAL A 314 23.28 -24.88 -15.37
N HIS A 315 22.78 -24.79 -14.15
CA HIS A 315 23.09 -25.67 -13.02
C HIS A 315 21.81 -26.29 -12.44
N PRO A 316 21.11 -27.17 -13.20
CA PRO A 316 19.89 -27.83 -12.73
C PRO A 316 20.10 -28.75 -11.51
N GLU A 317 21.36 -29.09 -11.20
CA GLU A 317 21.75 -29.82 -9.99
C GLU A 317 21.64 -29.00 -8.70
N ILE A 318 21.60 -27.67 -8.78
CA ILE A 318 21.46 -26.79 -7.60
C ILE A 318 19.97 -26.58 -7.28
N ILE A 319 19.17 -26.27 -8.29
CA ILE A 319 17.74 -25.98 -8.16
C ILE A 319 16.99 -26.44 -9.42
N SER A 320 15.83 -27.05 -9.24
CA SER A 320 15.00 -27.45 -10.38
C SER A 320 14.28 -26.27 -11.02
N VAL A 321 13.95 -26.37 -12.31
CA VAL A 321 13.21 -25.34 -13.07
C VAL A 321 11.88 -24.96 -12.38
N PRO A 322 11.04 -25.90 -11.89
CA PRO A 322 9.80 -25.53 -11.19
C PRO A 322 10.05 -24.78 -9.89
N GLU A 323 11.05 -25.17 -9.10
CA GLU A 323 11.41 -24.49 -7.85
C GLU A 323 11.91 -23.06 -8.13
N ALA A 324 12.76 -22.89 -9.13
CA ALA A 324 13.23 -21.58 -9.58
C ALA A 324 12.08 -20.70 -10.07
N ALA A 325 11.13 -21.27 -10.83
CA ALA A 325 9.94 -20.54 -11.31
C ALA A 325 9.06 -20.05 -10.16
N VAL A 326 8.82 -20.89 -9.14
CA VAL A 326 8.06 -20.50 -7.95
C VAL A 326 8.80 -19.44 -7.13
N PHE A 327 10.09 -19.64 -6.88
CA PHE A 327 10.90 -18.69 -6.10
C PHE A 327 10.94 -17.31 -6.75
N THR A 328 11.24 -17.26 -8.06
CA THR A 328 11.26 -16.01 -8.83
C THR A 328 9.88 -15.34 -8.86
N GLY A 329 8.80 -16.11 -8.97
CA GLY A 329 7.44 -15.57 -8.92
C GLY A 329 7.11 -14.88 -7.59
N ILE A 330 7.50 -15.50 -6.46
CA ILE A 330 7.36 -14.90 -5.13
C ILE A 330 8.22 -13.64 -5.01
N ALA A 331 9.47 -13.68 -5.50
CA ALA A 331 10.37 -12.54 -5.48
C ALA A 331 9.80 -11.36 -6.27
N TYR A 332 9.32 -11.57 -7.49
CA TYR A 332 8.73 -10.52 -8.33
C TYR A 332 7.43 -9.96 -7.75
N LEU A 333 6.59 -10.78 -7.12
CA LEU A 333 5.41 -10.30 -6.40
C LEU A 333 5.83 -9.41 -5.21
N TYR A 334 6.80 -9.84 -4.42
CA TYR A 334 7.33 -9.05 -3.31
C TYR A 334 7.92 -7.72 -3.78
N MET A 335 8.74 -7.76 -4.84
CA MET A 335 9.36 -6.60 -5.45
C MET A 335 8.30 -5.60 -5.96
N SER A 336 7.29 -6.07 -6.69
CA SER A 336 6.22 -5.21 -7.22
C SER A 336 5.37 -4.57 -6.13
N ILE A 337 5.07 -5.28 -5.03
CA ILE A 337 4.36 -4.70 -3.88
C ILE A 337 5.22 -3.63 -3.21
N CYS A 338 6.53 -3.87 -3.04
CA CYS A 338 7.44 -2.89 -2.46
C CYS A 338 7.56 -1.64 -3.34
N PHE A 339 7.70 -1.78 -4.65
CA PHE A 339 7.74 -0.64 -5.57
C PHE A 339 6.40 0.09 -5.67
N TYR A 340 5.27 -0.63 -5.58
CA TYR A 340 3.96 0.01 -5.42
C TYR A 340 3.95 0.95 -4.20
N MET A 341 4.41 0.47 -3.05
CA MET A 341 4.51 1.28 -1.83
C MET A 341 5.50 2.44 -1.99
N PHE A 342 6.60 2.25 -2.71
CA PHE A 342 7.55 3.32 -3.02
C PHE A 342 6.88 4.47 -3.79
N PHE A 343 6.15 4.15 -4.86
CA PHE A 343 5.43 5.15 -5.64
C PHE A 343 4.26 5.77 -4.87
N VAL A 344 3.57 5.01 -4.01
CA VAL A 344 2.61 5.59 -3.06
C VAL A 344 3.27 6.64 -2.19
N GLY A 345 4.47 6.36 -1.68
CA GLY A 345 5.25 7.33 -0.91
C GLY A 345 5.55 8.61 -1.71
N LEU A 346 5.94 8.47 -2.98
CA LEU A 346 6.16 9.62 -3.87
C LEU A 346 4.86 10.42 -4.13
N ILE A 347 3.73 9.74 -4.34
CA ILE A 347 2.42 10.40 -4.48
C ILE A 347 2.07 11.16 -3.21
N LEU A 348 2.28 10.58 -2.03
CA LEU A 348 2.02 11.24 -0.75
C LEU A 348 2.88 12.50 -0.57
N LEU A 349 4.18 12.44 -0.89
CA LEU A 349 5.07 13.61 -0.86
C LEU A 349 4.61 14.72 -1.82
N TYR A 350 4.14 14.34 -3.01
CA TYR A 350 3.50 15.27 -3.94
C TYR A 350 2.25 15.90 -3.31
N THR A 351 1.36 15.09 -2.74
CA THR A 351 0.12 15.57 -2.12
C THR A 351 0.38 16.51 -0.94
N VAL A 352 1.38 16.22 -0.09
CA VAL A 352 1.83 17.11 0.99
C VAL A 352 2.28 18.45 0.42
N THR A 353 3.13 18.43 -0.61
CA THR A 353 3.63 19.64 -1.27
C THR A 353 2.51 20.46 -1.89
N HIS A 354 1.56 19.79 -2.54
CA HIS A 354 0.43 20.39 -3.20
C HIS A 354 -0.53 21.06 -2.21
N ASP A 355 -0.83 20.37 -1.10
CA ASP A 355 -1.67 20.87 -0.02
C ASP A 355 -1.03 22.10 0.63
N PHE A 356 0.26 22.03 0.98
CA PHE A 356 1.02 23.18 1.51
C PHE A 356 0.98 24.38 0.56
N TRP A 357 1.25 24.16 -0.73
CA TRP A 357 1.25 25.23 -1.72
C TRP A 357 -0.13 25.89 -1.86
N THR A 358 -1.19 25.09 -1.79
CA THR A 358 -2.59 25.56 -1.90
C THR A 358 -2.97 26.42 -0.69
N ILE A 359 -2.64 25.97 0.53
CA ILE A 359 -2.88 26.72 1.77
C ILE A 359 -2.12 28.05 1.73
N ARG A 360 -0.82 28.03 1.41
CA ARG A 360 0.00 29.25 1.33
C ARG A 360 -0.54 30.25 0.29
N LYS A 361 -1.06 29.79 -0.84
CA LYS A 361 -1.62 30.66 -1.88
C LYS A 361 -2.91 31.36 -1.43
N ALA A 362 -3.74 30.70 -0.62
CA ALA A 362 -4.94 31.31 -0.07
C ALA A 362 -4.62 32.44 0.93
N GLU A 363 -3.44 32.41 1.55
CA GLU A 363 -3.04 33.33 2.62
C GLU A 363 -2.21 34.53 2.16
N SER A 364 -1.76 34.60 0.90
CA SER A 364 -0.93 35.70 0.39
C SER A 364 -1.61 37.08 0.35
N VAL A 365 -2.75 37.22 1.03
CA VAL A 365 -3.59 38.42 1.15
C VAL A 365 -3.33 39.17 2.48
N GLN A 366 -2.68 38.56 3.49
CA GLN A 366 -2.43 39.20 4.79
C GLN A 366 -0.96 39.02 5.27
N PRO A 367 -0.17 40.10 5.36
CA PRO A 367 1.24 40.02 5.75
C PRO A 367 1.42 40.17 7.27
N GLU A 368 1.51 39.05 8.00
CA GLU A 368 2.06 39.01 9.36
C GLU A 368 3.45 38.37 9.35
N THR A 369 4.45 39.07 9.88
CA THR A 369 5.88 38.69 9.83
C THR A 369 6.20 37.41 10.61
N GLU A 370 5.49 37.13 11.70
CA GLU A 370 5.64 35.89 12.47
C GLU A 370 5.01 34.68 11.75
N HIS A 371 3.98 34.93 10.95
CA HIS A 371 3.29 33.90 10.16
C HIS A 371 4.16 33.41 8.99
N GLU A 372 4.78 34.35 8.26
CA GLU A 372 5.74 34.02 7.19
C GLU A 372 6.91 33.17 7.69
N ARG A 373 7.36 33.41 8.93
CA ARG A 373 8.44 32.63 9.57
C ARG A 373 8.04 31.17 9.79
N ARG A 374 6.83 30.92 10.31
CA ARG A 374 6.29 29.56 10.54
C ARG A 374 6.05 28.80 9.24
N LEU A 375 5.44 29.44 8.24
CA LEU A 375 5.29 28.88 6.90
C LEU A 375 6.63 28.48 6.26
N SER A 376 7.65 29.32 6.42
CA SER A 376 9.00 29.03 5.93
C SER A 376 9.62 27.82 6.64
N GLU A 377 9.43 27.70 7.95
CA GLU A 377 9.94 26.58 8.74
C GLU A 377 9.27 25.25 8.35
N VAL A 378 7.94 25.22 8.25
CA VAL A 378 7.18 24.04 7.81
C VAL A 378 7.59 23.63 6.39
N GLY A 379 7.66 24.61 5.47
CA GLY A 379 8.10 24.36 4.09
C GLY A 379 9.51 23.81 4.00
N ARG A 380 10.43 24.29 4.84
CA ARG A 380 11.81 23.77 4.93
C ARG A 380 11.84 22.32 5.43
N THR A 381 11.09 21.99 6.48
CA THR A 381 11.01 20.63 7.01
C THR A 381 10.45 19.65 5.98
N VAL A 382 9.40 20.03 5.26
CA VAL A 382 8.83 19.22 4.17
C VAL A 382 9.85 19.05 3.03
N MET A 383 10.49 20.14 2.58
CA MET A 383 11.48 20.09 1.50
C MET A 383 12.67 19.19 1.86
N HIS A 384 13.13 19.27 3.11
CA HIS A 384 14.21 18.44 3.64
C HIS A 384 13.85 16.95 3.61
N GLY A 385 12.62 16.60 3.98
CA GLY A 385 12.10 15.24 3.84
C GLY A 385 12.06 14.77 2.39
N ILE A 386 11.54 15.62 1.48
CA ILE A 386 11.51 15.34 0.03
C ILE A 386 12.92 15.14 -0.52
N PHE A 387 13.88 15.98 -0.16
CA PHE A 387 15.27 15.84 -0.58
C PHE A 387 15.85 14.48 -0.18
N ARG A 388 15.67 14.07 1.09
CA ARG A 388 16.15 12.77 1.56
C ARG A 388 15.48 11.60 0.82
N CYS A 389 14.17 11.68 0.59
CA CYS A 389 13.43 10.68 -0.18
C CYS A 389 13.89 10.62 -1.65
N SER A 390 14.17 11.76 -2.28
CA SER A 390 14.67 11.83 -3.66
C SER A 390 16.09 11.31 -3.78
N VAL A 391 16.95 11.59 -2.80
CA VAL A 391 18.29 10.97 -2.72
C VAL A 391 18.17 9.45 -2.63
N LEU A 392 17.31 8.92 -1.74
CA LEU A 392 17.12 7.47 -1.62
C LEU A 392 16.53 6.86 -2.89
N GLY A 393 15.55 7.52 -3.52
CA GLY A 393 15.00 7.09 -4.80
C GLY A 393 16.05 7.06 -5.92
N MET A 394 16.95 8.06 -5.97
CA MET A 394 18.07 8.05 -6.91
C MET A 394 19.10 6.96 -6.60
N LEU A 395 19.44 6.72 -5.33
CA LEU A 395 20.32 5.62 -4.94
C LEU A 395 19.72 4.26 -5.31
N ILE A 396 18.40 4.07 -5.16
CA ILE A 396 17.70 2.86 -5.61
C ILE A 396 17.86 2.68 -7.11
N ALA A 397 17.58 3.72 -7.91
CA ALA A 397 17.74 3.68 -9.36
C ALA A 397 19.18 3.40 -9.80
N ILE A 398 20.16 4.02 -9.12
CA ILE A 398 21.59 3.80 -9.36
C ILE A 398 21.95 2.34 -9.12
N VAL A 399 21.60 1.76 -7.97
CA VAL A 399 21.95 0.36 -7.66
C VAL A 399 21.29 -0.59 -8.65
N MET A 400 20.03 -0.34 -9.04
CA MET A 400 19.34 -1.12 -10.07
C MET A 400 20.08 -1.09 -11.41
N LYS A 401 20.55 0.09 -11.85
CA LYS A 401 21.28 0.25 -13.11
C LYS A 401 22.70 -0.33 -13.04
N VAL A 402 23.42 -0.10 -11.94
CA VAL A 402 24.76 -0.66 -11.68
C VAL A 402 24.72 -2.19 -11.72
N GLN A 403 23.75 -2.83 -11.06
CA GLN A 403 23.61 -4.29 -11.11
C GLN A 403 23.41 -4.77 -12.54
N SER A 404 22.53 -4.11 -13.31
CA SER A 404 22.27 -4.48 -14.70
C SER A 404 23.49 -4.36 -15.60
N ALA A 405 24.27 -3.29 -15.43
CA ALA A 405 25.48 -3.05 -16.23
C ALA A 405 26.61 -4.02 -15.84
N TYR A 406 26.75 -4.29 -14.53
CA TYR A 406 27.72 -5.26 -14.01
C TYR A 406 27.50 -6.66 -14.59
N LEU A 407 26.26 -7.14 -14.67
CA LEU A 407 25.97 -8.49 -15.19
C LEU A 407 26.43 -8.66 -16.65
N THR A 408 26.40 -7.59 -17.44
CA THR A 408 26.89 -7.57 -18.83
C THR A 408 28.38 -7.25 -18.98
N SER A 409 29.07 -6.88 -17.89
CA SER A 409 30.48 -6.49 -17.90
C SER A 409 31.45 -7.70 -17.82
N ALA A 410 32.76 -7.43 -17.88
CA ALA A 410 33.81 -8.42 -17.65
C ALA A 410 34.22 -8.61 -16.17
N GLY A 411 33.75 -7.78 -15.23
CA GLY A 411 34.22 -7.85 -13.83
C GLY A 411 33.66 -9.04 -13.05
N GLU A 412 34.44 -9.66 -12.17
CA GLU A 412 34.03 -10.85 -11.40
C GLU A 412 32.95 -10.56 -10.34
N ASN A 413 33.00 -9.35 -9.78
CA ASN A 413 32.02 -8.83 -8.83
C ASN A 413 31.81 -7.32 -9.06
N VAL A 414 30.70 -6.79 -8.54
CA VAL A 414 30.29 -5.38 -8.75
C VAL A 414 31.37 -4.40 -8.29
N VAL A 415 32.05 -4.69 -7.18
CA VAL A 415 33.06 -3.79 -6.60
C VAL A 415 34.31 -3.76 -7.47
N ALA A 416 34.81 -4.93 -7.89
CA ALA A 416 35.95 -5.03 -8.79
C ALA A 416 35.69 -4.28 -10.10
N TRP A 417 34.51 -4.45 -10.70
CA TRP A 417 34.14 -3.74 -11.92
C TRP A 417 34.17 -2.20 -11.76
N LEU A 418 33.64 -1.68 -10.65
CA LEU A 418 33.66 -0.24 -10.37
C LEU A 418 35.08 0.27 -10.09
N VAL A 419 35.92 -0.50 -9.39
CA VAL A 419 37.32 -0.14 -9.11
C VAL A 419 38.14 -0.14 -10.39
N ASP A 420 37.94 -1.13 -11.27
CA ASP A 420 38.59 -1.19 -12.57
C ASP A 420 38.26 0.04 -13.42
N ASP A 421 36.98 0.46 -13.46
CA ASP A 421 36.57 1.69 -14.15
C ASP A 421 37.27 2.95 -13.58
N MET A 422 37.38 3.05 -12.24
CA MET A 422 38.11 4.17 -11.61
C MET A 422 39.60 4.16 -11.99
N THR A 423 40.24 2.99 -11.92
CA THR A 423 41.68 2.87 -12.19
C THR A 423 42.02 3.09 -13.66
N SER A 424 41.16 2.64 -14.59
CA SER A 424 41.32 2.87 -16.03
C SER A 424 41.27 4.37 -16.36
N ALA A 425 40.35 5.12 -15.76
CA ALA A 425 40.28 6.57 -15.93
C ALA A 425 41.53 7.29 -15.39
N LEU A 426 42.01 6.88 -14.21
CA LEU A 426 43.23 7.45 -13.60
C LEU A 426 44.51 7.10 -14.39
N ALA A 427 44.53 5.93 -15.03
CA ALA A 427 45.63 5.47 -15.88
C ALA A 427 45.56 6.01 -17.32
N GLY A 428 44.52 6.78 -17.68
CA GLY A 428 44.31 7.31 -19.03
C GLY A 428 44.00 6.25 -20.09
N ARG A 429 43.48 5.08 -19.68
CA ARG A 429 43.09 4.00 -20.59
C ARG A 429 41.62 4.17 -21.00
N ASN A 430 41.37 4.27 -22.30
CA ASN A 430 40.03 4.27 -22.87
C ASN A 430 39.66 2.86 -23.32
N ASP A 431 39.34 1.99 -22.36
CA ASP A 431 38.69 0.74 -22.69
C ASP A 431 37.18 1.06 -22.85
N LEU A 432 36.75 1.26 -24.09
CA LEU A 432 35.31 1.25 -24.42
C LEU A 432 34.81 -0.16 -24.07
N TYR A 433 34.02 -0.25 -23.00
CA TYR A 433 33.46 -1.52 -22.54
C TYR A 433 32.66 -2.17 -23.68
N ALA A 434 33.21 -3.23 -24.26
CA ALA A 434 32.50 -4.12 -25.17
C ALA A 434 31.46 -4.90 -24.34
N GLY A 435 30.35 -4.24 -24.00
CA GLY A 435 29.20 -4.91 -23.41
C GLY A 435 28.65 -5.93 -24.39
N THR A 436 28.29 -7.11 -23.89
CA THR A 436 27.57 -8.12 -24.67
C THR A 436 26.13 -7.66 -24.92
N ASP A 437 25.57 -8.03 -26.08
CA ASP A 437 24.24 -7.63 -26.58
C ASP A 437 23.08 -8.32 -25.82
N TYR A 438 23.04 -8.17 -24.49
CA TYR A 438 21.93 -8.65 -23.65
C TYR A 438 20.84 -7.60 -23.49
N ARG A 439 19.57 -8.03 -23.45
CA ARG A 439 18.46 -7.15 -23.10
C ARG A 439 18.54 -6.79 -21.61
N ARG A 440 18.28 -5.52 -21.27
CA ARG A 440 18.40 -4.99 -19.90
C ARG A 440 17.09 -4.38 -19.39
N PRO A 441 16.08 -5.19 -19.01
CA PRO A 441 14.76 -4.69 -18.59
C PRO A 441 14.80 -3.70 -17.42
N THR A 442 15.74 -3.89 -16.50
CA THR A 442 15.95 -3.03 -15.33
C THR A 442 16.40 -1.62 -15.68
N HIS A 443 16.91 -1.35 -16.90
CA HIS A 443 17.18 0.03 -17.35
C HIS A 443 15.90 0.86 -17.45
N TYR A 444 14.79 0.28 -17.91
CA TYR A 444 13.51 0.98 -17.99
C TYR A 444 12.94 1.22 -16.59
N SER A 445 12.91 0.18 -15.75
CA SER A 445 12.37 0.28 -14.39
C SER A 445 13.18 1.23 -13.50
N SER A 446 14.52 1.22 -13.61
CA SER A 446 15.38 2.18 -12.90
C SER A 446 15.20 3.62 -13.39
N LEU A 447 14.99 3.82 -14.70
CA LEU A 447 14.68 5.14 -15.25
C LEU A 447 13.36 5.69 -14.70
N LEU A 448 12.33 4.85 -14.61
CA LEU A 448 11.03 5.25 -14.06
C LEU A 448 11.17 5.71 -12.60
N VAL A 449 11.91 4.94 -11.79
CA VAL A 449 12.23 5.31 -10.39
C VAL A 449 13.00 6.64 -10.32
N ALA A 450 14.02 6.82 -11.16
CA ALA A 450 14.83 8.05 -11.19
C ALA A 450 13.99 9.28 -11.57
N VAL A 451 13.22 9.18 -12.67
CA VAL A 451 12.39 10.28 -13.18
C VAL A 451 11.29 10.64 -12.17
N SER A 452 10.60 9.68 -11.57
CA SER A 452 9.58 9.97 -10.56
C SER A 452 10.17 10.62 -9.30
N SER A 453 11.34 10.16 -8.84
CA SER A 453 12.03 10.74 -7.68
C SER A 453 12.50 12.17 -7.94
N CYS A 454 13.01 12.43 -9.15
CA CYS A 454 13.39 13.77 -9.60
C CYS A 454 12.18 14.69 -9.78
N PHE A 455 11.07 14.17 -10.32
CA PHE A 455 9.84 14.94 -10.49
C PHE A 455 9.31 15.47 -9.16
N VAL A 456 9.22 14.62 -8.14
CA VAL A 456 8.78 15.05 -6.80
C VAL A 456 9.76 16.06 -6.19
N PHE A 457 11.06 15.87 -6.36
CA PHE A 457 12.08 16.84 -5.93
C PHE A 457 11.90 18.21 -6.59
N LEU A 458 11.81 18.24 -7.92
CA LEU A 458 11.65 19.46 -8.70
C LEU A 458 10.34 20.16 -8.36
N TYR A 459 9.25 19.41 -8.23
CA TYR A 459 7.96 19.95 -7.80
C TYR A 459 8.05 20.59 -6.42
N GLY A 460 8.66 19.91 -5.44
CA GLY A 460 8.96 20.43 -4.12
C GLY A 460 9.82 21.71 -4.17
N ALA A 461 10.94 21.66 -4.89
CA ALA A 461 11.86 22.78 -5.01
C ALA A 461 11.22 24.03 -5.61
N ILE A 462 10.35 23.87 -6.63
CA ILE A 462 9.64 24.98 -7.26
C ILE A 462 8.53 25.52 -6.35
N ARG A 463 7.75 24.65 -5.71
CA ARG A 463 6.56 25.03 -4.95
C ARG A 463 6.87 25.53 -3.54
N LEU A 464 7.91 25.01 -2.90
CA LEU A 464 8.30 25.34 -1.52
C LEU A 464 9.32 26.49 -1.42
N ARG A 465 9.83 27.00 -2.56
CA ARG A 465 10.77 28.14 -2.54
C ARG A 465 10.11 29.37 -1.92
N THR A 466 10.82 30.00 -0.99
CA THR A 466 10.39 31.26 -0.34
C THR A 466 11.25 32.40 -0.89
N LYS A 467 10.64 33.55 -1.22
CA LYS A 467 11.31 34.66 -1.94
C LYS A 467 12.38 35.42 -1.14
N ARG A 468 12.55 35.18 0.15
CA ARG A 468 13.44 35.97 1.01
C ARG A 468 14.09 35.10 2.08
N ARG A 469 15.43 35.16 2.11
CA ARG A 469 16.41 34.60 3.07
C ARG A 469 16.80 33.12 2.91
N SER A 470 18.04 32.96 2.44
CA SER A 470 18.93 31.79 2.44
C SER A 470 18.64 30.70 1.41
N ASP A 471 18.99 30.98 0.15
CA ASP A 471 19.06 30.02 -0.97
C ASP A 471 20.19 28.97 -0.84
N VAL A 472 21.09 29.12 0.14
CA VAL A 472 22.28 28.27 0.33
C VAL A 472 21.93 26.78 0.59
N PRO A 473 21.01 26.41 1.50
CA PRO A 473 20.60 25.01 1.68
C PRO A 473 19.94 24.41 0.43
N PHE A 474 19.13 25.18 -0.31
CA PHE A 474 18.46 24.70 -1.52
C PHE A 474 19.45 24.40 -2.65
N TRP A 475 20.42 25.29 -2.90
CA TRP A 475 21.44 25.06 -3.92
C TRP A 475 22.27 23.80 -3.64
N ARG A 476 22.62 23.54 -2.37
CA ARG A 476 23.34 22.31 -1.97
C ARG A 476 22.53 21.05 -2.27
N MET A 477 21.22 21.06 -2.00
CA MET A 477 20.33 19.94 -2.31
C MET A 477 20.21 19.71 -3.81
N SER A 478 20.02 20.78 -4.58
CA SER A 478 19.97 20.70 -6.04
C SER A 478 21.28 20.18 -6.63
N ALA A 479 22.43 20.65 -6.15
CA ALA A 479 23.74 20.17 -6.59
C ALA A 479 23.93 18.67 -6.31
N ALA A 480 23.53 18.19 -5.13
CA ALA A 480 23.62 16.77 -4.79
C ALA A 480 22.72 15.90 -5.68
N VAL A 481 21.45 16.29 -5.89
CA VAL A 481 20.53 15.55 -6.77
C VAL A 481 21.02 15.56 -8.22
N THR A 482 21.47 16.71 -8.73
CA THR A 482 22.03 16.82 -10.09
C THR A 482 23.28 15.96 -10.26
N SER A 483 24.16 15.91 -9.25
CA SER A 483 25.35 15.05 -9.25
C SER A 483 24.97 13.57 -9.31
N LEU A 484 23.95 13.13 -8.55
CA LEU A 484 23.43 11.76 -8.63
C LEU A 484 22.81 11.45 -10.00
N VAL A 485 22.05 12.39 -10.58
CA VAL A 485 21.46 12.23 -11.92
C VAL A 485 22.55 12.11 -12.98
N ALA A 486 23.58 12.97 -12.93
CA ALA A 486 24.72 12.89 -13.83
C ALA A 486 25.45 11.54 -13.70
N GLY A 487 25.74 11.11 -12.47
CA GLY A 487 26.32 9.79 -12.20
C GLY A 487 25.46 8.67 -12.77
N TYR A 488 24.14 8.70 -12.52
CA TYR A 488 23.19 7.72 -13.04
C TYR A 488 23.21 7.63 -14.57
N LEU A 489 23.20 8.76 -15.28
CA LEU A 489 23.20 8.81 -16.74
C LEU A 489 24.51 8.25 -17.33
N LEU A 490 25.63 8.49 -16.66
CA LEU A 490 26.97 8.10 -17.14
C LEU A 490 27.33 6.62 -16.87
N ILE A 491 26.59 5.90 -16.02
CA ILE A 491 26.82 4.47 -15.77
C ILE A 491 26.87 3.71 -17.09
N ASP A 492 27.99 3.02 -17.31
CA ASP A 492 28.26 2.17 -18.49
C ASP A 492 28.33 2.93 -19.83
N VAL A 493 28.50 4.26 -19.79
CA VAL A 493 28.59 5.12 -20.99
C VAL A 493 29.98 5.75 -21.16
N VAL A 494 30.64 6.13 -20.06
CA VAL A 494 31.92 6.84 -20.08
C VAL A 494 32.88 6.20 -19.08
N THR A 495 34.14 5.99 -19.48
CA THR A 495 35.19 5.51 -18.58
C THR A 495 35.41 6.48 -17.43
N GLY A 496 35.47 5.96 -16.21
CA GLY A 496 35.62 6.76 -14.98
C GLY A 496 34.31 7.30 -14.42
N PHE A 497 33.15 6.85 -14.92
CA PHE A 497 31.84 7.21 -14.35
C PHE A 497 31.77 6.88 -12.85
N SER A 498 32.49 5.84 -12.41
CA SER A 498 32.53 5.39 -11.02
C SER A 498 33.08 6.44 -10.06
N ILE A 499 33.97 7.33 -10.52
CA ILE A 499 34.50 8.44 -9.70
C ILE A 499 33.40 9.46 -9.43
N LEU A 500 32.71 9.91 -10.48
CA LEU A 500 31.59 10.85 -10.35
C LEU A 500 30.45 10.25 -9.52
N LEU A 501 30.19 8.95 -9.71
CA LEU A 501 29.21 8.21 -8.93
C LEU A 501 29.59 8.17 -7.45
N ALA A 502 30.85 7.86 -7.11
CA ALA A 502 31.33 7.83 -5.73
C ALA A 502 31.22 9.21 -5.07
N ILE A 503 31.61 10.29 -5.76
CA ILE A 503 31.45 11.66 -5.28
C ILE A 503 29.97 11.98 -5.03
N GLY A 504 29.09 11.67 -5.98
CA GLY A 504 27.65 11.89 -5.85
C GLY A 504 27.04 11.14 -4.67
N VAL A 505 27.42 9.87 -4.48
CA VAL A 505 26.99 9.04 -3.35
C VAL A 505 27.49 9.61 -2.02
N LEU A 506 28.75 10.06 -1.94
CA LEU A 506 29.29 10.69 -0.72
C LEU A 506 28.54 11.97 -0.34
N LEU A 507 28.28 12.84 -1.34
CA LEU A 507 27.47 14.06 -1.13
C LEU A 507 26.05 13.72 -0.68
N ALA A 508 25.46 12.68 -1.25
CA ALA A 508 24.13 12.19 -0.92
C ALA A 508 24.05 11.64 0.51
N VAL A 509 25.00 10.79 0.91
CA VAL A 509 25.10 10.24 2.27
C VAL A 509 25.32 11.36 3.28
N PHE A 510 26.21 12.31 2.99
CA PHE A 510 26.37 13.49 3.85
C PHE A 510 25.07 14.28 3.98
N GLY A 511 24.34 14.50 2.87
CA GLY A 511 23.04 15.16 2.86
C GLY A 511 21.94 14.43 3.64
N LEU A 512 21.97 13.09 3.66
CA LEU A 512 21.05 12.27 4.44
C LEU A 512 21.26 12.48 5.96
N PHE A 513 22.51 12.50 6.41
CA PHE A 513 22.86 12.52 7.83
C PHE A 513 23.19 13.91 8.42
N ASN A 514 23.28 14.96 7.60
CA ASN A 514 23.64 16.29 8.07
C ASN A 514 22.67 16.77 9.19
N ARG A 515 23.26 17.25 10.29
CA ARG A 515 22.62 17.50 11.59
C ARG A 515 21.94 18.86 11.75
N ASP A 516 22.10 19.80 10.81
CA ASP A 516 21.31 21.06 10.77
C ASP A 516 19.78 20.83 10.63
N LEU A 517 19.38 19.56 10.51
CA LEU A 517 18.02 19.05 10.41
C LEU A 517 17.44 18.47 11.72
N ARG A 518 18.20 18.45 12.84
CA ARG A 518 17.75 17.84 14.10
C ARG A 518 17.07 18.81 15.07
N ASP A 519 17.25 20.12 14.88
CA ASP A 519 16.77 21.12 15.84
C ASP A 519 15.27 21.38 15.79
N ALA A 520 14.57 20.94 14.75
CA ALA A 520 13.10 20.95 14.72
C ALA A 520 12.48 19.93 15.70
N HIS A 521 13.25 18.92 16.14
CA HIS A 521 12.74 17.89 17.05
C HIS A 521 12.99 18.22 18.54
N ARG A 522 13.91 19.13 18.86
CA ARG A 522 14.23 19.55 20.25
C ARG A 522 13.40 20.73 20.75
N SER A 523 12.70 21.44 19.87
CA SER A 523 11.74 22.49 20.25
C SER A 523 10.37 21.94 20.67
N ALA A 524 10.09 20.66 20.43
CA ALA A 524 8.91 19.94 20.92
C ALA A 524 9.33 19.06 22.10
N GLY A 525 9.26 19.61 23.32
CA GLY A 525 9.66 18.89 24.53
C GLY A 525 8.85 17.61 24.75
N TRP A 526 9.51 16.47 24.59
CA TRP A 526 9.15 15.18 25.18
C TRP A 526 10.45 14.50 25.61
N GLY A 527 10.62 14.39 26.93
CA GLY A 527 11.48 13.39 27.56
C GLY A 527 10.71 12.10 27.77
#